data_AF-K9SQZ7-F1
#
_entry.id   AF-K9SQZ7-F1
#
_cell.length_a   1.000
_cell.length_b   1.000
_cell.length_c   1.000
_cell.angle_alpha   90.00
_cell.angle_beta   90.00
_cell.angle_gamma   90.00
#
_symmetry.space_group_name_H-M   'P 1'
#
loop_
_entity.id
_entity.type
_entity.pdbx_description
1 polymer ?
#
loop_
_entity_poly.entity_id
_entity_poly.type
_entity_poly.pdbx_seq_one_letter_code
_entity_poly.pdbx_strand_id
1 'polypeptide(L)'
;MNSNTFFPLLVLGFACLILGWSLRKANGFNKLSFLAWLQGSMLVLPWIAYFGLFLSGIFISLAGLLLLLSISTIAYIWLGRFVRKVQNEQPKPTLKKQVIAPILEIKPEPNLKSKSEVEIGSKLQPEDIKKMQGIFGIETFYATEIVPFQQGLVFKGNMRGEAEAVYHHLSKSLSDRLGQRYELFLLSGQDSKPVVMILPNRGELVTETKPQQILAVILIICTILTCLALGAQLGNIDLSLHPERFLEGLPFGLGIGAILLVRELGWRWIGQKYEVKLGLPFFLPSSQMGAFGAFSRIQSSLPNRQVLFDLAIAPAICSGLLSLLFLVVGLLLSGHHDGNLQIPSQIFQASVLVGILGKLTLGGALHIDLVEIHPLVVLGWLGLVITALNLLPAGQLDGGRIIQAMYGRKTAGTATLLTLLVLAIATLINPLALYWGGIILILLRDQEGIMHNELSDLDGDRDALGIFALFWMLITLLPMTATVAEKLGIGG
;
A
#
# COMPACT_ATOMS: atom_id res chain seq x y z
N MET A 1 24.82 19.15 27.05
CA MET A 1 23.40 18.88 26.73
C MET A 1 23.20 17.38 26.78
N ASN A 2 22.27 16.89 27.60
CA ASN A 2 21.97 15.46 27.72
C ASN A 2 21.58 14.91 26.34
N SER A 3 22.12 13.75 25.94
CA SER A 3 21.84 13.06 24.67
C SER A 3 20.33 12.88 24.41
N ASN A 4 19.52 12.80 25.48
CA ASN A 4 18.06 12.66 25.42
C ASN A 4 17.31 13.89 24.87
N THR A 5 17.95 15.07 24.78
CA THR A 5 17.31 16.31 24.29
C THR A 5 17.65 16.62 22.84
N PHE A 6 18.71 16.04 22.28
CA PHE A 6 19.20 16.35 20.94
C PHE A 6 18.24 15.86 19.85
N PHE A 7 17.75 14.61 19.96
CA PHE A 7 16.86 14.01 18.98
C PHE A 7 15.49 14.71 18.87
N PRO A 8 14.78 15.03 19.98
CA PRO A 8 13.55 15.83 19.92
C PRO A 8 13.74 17.21 19.28
N LEU A 9 14.87 17.88 19.59
CA LEU A 9 15.20 19.19 19.02
C LEU A 9 15.42 19.13 17.51
N LEU A 10 16.10 18.08 17.03
CA LEU A 10 16.34 17.85 15.61
C LEU A 10 15.02 17.58 14.86
N VAL A 11 14.17 16.71 15.40
CA VAL A 11 12.86 16.39 14.81
C VAL A 11 11.95 17.64 14.78
N LEU A 12 11.92 18.42 15.86
CA LEU A 12 11.11 19.65 15.94
C LEU A 12 11.64 20.72 14.97
N GLY A 13 12.96 20.91 14.90
CA GLY A 13 13.60 21.80 13.93
C GLY A 13 13.29 21.42 12.48
N PHE A 14 13.38 20.13 12.15
CA PHE A 14 13.08 19.61 10.80
C PHE A 14 11.59 19.74 10.46
N ALA A 15 10.69 19.44 11.39
CA ALA A 15 9.25 19.61 11.22
C ALA A 15 8.87 21.09 10.99
N CYS A 16 9.44 22.01 11.76
CA CYS A 16 9.25 23.45 11.57
C CYS A 16 9.82 23.94 10.23
N LEU A 17 10.99 23.44 9.79
CA LEU A 17 11.56 23.76 8.49
C LEU A 17 10.69 23.26 7.33
N ILE A 18 10.16 22.03 7.41
CA ILE A 18 9.24 21.48 6.41
C ILE A 18 7.94 22.30 6.35
N LEU A 19 7.35 22.63 7.49
CA LEU A 19 6.14 23.45 7.55
C LEU A 19 6.38 24.87 7.01
N GLY A 20 7.50 25.50 7.37
CA GLY A 20 7.87 26.83 6.87
C GLY A 20 8.15 26.84 5.36
N TRP A 21 8.89 25.84 4.86
CA TRP A 21 9.17 25.69 3.43
C TRP A 21 7.90 25.41 2.62
N SER A 22 7.06 24.50 3.12
CA SER A 22 5.78 24.19 2.47
C SER A 22 4.79 25.35 2.52
N LEU A 23 4.78 26.16 3.59
CA LEU A 23 3.96 27.37 3.69
C LEU A 23 4.39 28.43 2.66
N ARG A 24 5.70 28.62 2.50
CA ARG A 24 6.26 29.54 1.50
C ARG A 24 5.89 29.12 0.07
N LYS A 25 5.83 27.81 -0.19
CA LYS A 25 5.36 27.25 -1.47
C LYS A 25 3.85 27.41 -1.66
N ALA A 26 3.06 27.31 -0.60
CA ALA A 26 1.61 27.45 -0.62
C ALA A 26 1.11 28.90 -0.80
N ASN A 27 1.88 29.89 -0.35
CA ASN A 27 1.58 31.32 -0.52
C ASN A 27 1.68 31.80 -1.99
N GLY A 28 2.14 30.97 -2.92
CA GLY A 28 2.09 31.23 -4.36
C GLY A 28 0.70 30.90 -4.93
N PHE A 29 -0.18 31.90 -5.02
CA PHE A 29 -1.37 31.93 -5.88
C PHE A 29 -2.42 30.81 -5.70
N ASN A 30 -3.17 30.80 -4.59
CA ASN A 30 -4.64 30.58 -4.52
C ASN A 30 -5.09 30.20 -3.09
N LYS A 31 -6.34 30.54 -2.74
CA LYS A 31 -7.01 30.11 -1.49
C LYS A 31 -7.01 28.57 -1.35
N LEU A 32 -7.09 27.85 -2.47
CA LEU A 32 -7.04 26.39 -2.53
C LEU A 32 -5.68 25.82 -2.08
N SER A 33 -4.57 26.42 -2.54
CA SER A 33 -3.21 25.99 -2.19
C SER A 33 -2.93 26.15 -0.70
N PHE A 34 -3.47 27.21 -0.08
CA PHE A 34 -3.39 27.43 1.36
C PHE A 34 -4.19 26.38 2.15
N LEU A 35 -5.42 26.05 1.72
CA LEU A 35 -6.23 25.03 2.37
C LEU A 35 -5.63 23.63 2.24
N ALA A 36 -5.04 23.31 1.08
CA ALA A 36 -4.32 22.04 0.88
C ALA A 36 -3.07 21.95 1.76
N TRP A 37 -2.34 23.05 1.94
CA TRP A 37 -1.25 23.13 2.91
C TRP A 37 -1.72 22.94 4.34
N LEU A 38 -2.84 23.58 4.72
CA LEU A 38 -3.43 23.47 6.05
C LEU A 38 -3.89 22.04 6.33
N GLN A 39 -4.43 21.34 5.33
CA GLN A 39 -4.76 19.92 5.43
C GLN A 39 -3.49 19.10 5.67
N GLY A 40 -2.44 19.28 4.85
CA GLY A 40 -1.18 18.54 5.01
C GLY A 40 -0.48 18.78 6.36
N SER A 41 -0.58 20.00 6.90
CA SER A 41 0.03 20.33 8.20
C SER A 41 -0.65 19.64 9.38
N MET A 42 -1.93 19.23 9.25
CA MET A 42 -2.62 18.46 10.30
C MET A 42 -1.90 17.14 10.61
N LEU A 43 -1.20 16.52 9.67
CA LEU A 43 -0.46 15.27 9.91
C LEU A 43 0.86 15.48 10.67
N VAL A 44 1.41 16.69 10.64
CA VAL A 44 2.70 17.04 11.26
C VAL A 44 2.51 17.71 12.62
N LEU A 45 1.40 18.42 12.82
CA LEU A 45 1.07 19.16 14.05
C LEU A 45 1.10 18.30 15.33
N PRO A 46 0.58 17.05 15.37
CA PRO A 46 0.68 16.20 16.56
C PRO A 46 2.10 15.96 17.02
N TRP A 47 3.03 15.80 16.07
CA TRP A 47 4.44 15.56 16.37
C TRP A 47 5.10 16.81 16.94
N ILE A 48 4.81 17.99 16.38
CA ILE A 48 5.30 19.26 16.91
C ILE A 48 4.79 19.50 18.33
N ALA A 49 3.50 19.26 18.57
CA ALA A 49 2.91 19.38 19.89
C ALA A 49 3.52 18.38 20.88
N TYR A 50 3.68 17.11 20.48
CA TYR A 50 4.28 16.07 21.32
C TYR A 50 5.74 16.37 21.67
N PHE A 51 6.58 16.66 20.67
CA PHE A 51 8.00 16.95 20.92
C PHE A 51 8.22 18.31 21.61
N GLY A 52 7.36 19.28 21.36
CA GLY A 52 7.38 20.57 22.07
C GLY A 52 7.05 20.41 23.55
N LEU A 53 6.01 19.63 23.86
CA LEU A 53 5.65 19.30 25.24
C LEU A 53 6.76 18.48 25.93
N PHE A 54 7.34 17.51 25.22
CA PHE A 54 8.50 16.76 25.70
C PHE A 54 9.69 17.64 26.08
N LEU A 55 10.02 18.65 25.25
CA LEU A 55 11.10 19.61 25.54
C LEU A 55 10.77 20.55 26.72
N SER A 56 9.48 20.83 26.96
CA SER A 56 9.02 21.58 28.14
C SER A 56 8.97 20.75 29.43
N GLY A 57 9.34 19.47 29.38
CA GLY A 57 9.28 18.55 30.51
C GLY A 57 7.89 18.01 30.81
N ILE A 58 6.92 18.24 29.92
CA ILE A 58 5.54 17.76 30.04
C ILE A 58 5.40 16.49 29.20
N PHE A 59 5.22 15.35 29.87
CA PHE A 59 5.07 14.06 29.20
C PHE A 59 3.59 13.72 29.02
N ILE A 60 3.14 13.65 27.77
CA ILE A 60 1.80 13.19 27.43
C ILE A 60 1.78 11.65 27.56
N SER A 61 0.72 11.10 28.16
CA SER A 61 0.50 9.66 28.15
C SER A 61 0.28 9.15 26.72
N LEU A 62 0.52 7.86 26.47
CA LEU A 62 0.24 7.25 25.16
C LEU A 62 -1.23 7.46 24.75
N ALA A 63 -2.16 7.38 25.70
CA ALA A 63 -3.57 7.68 25.45
C ALA A 63 -3.78 9.13 24.97
N GLY A 64 -3.06 10.10 25.54
CA GLY A 64 -3.10 11.48 25.09
C GLY A 64 -2.45 11.68 23.72
N LEU A 65 -1.37 10.94 23.40
CA LEU A 65 -0.76 10.95 22.06
C LEU A 65 -1.71 10.35 21.01
N LEU A 66 -2.36 9.21 21.33
CA LEU A 66 -3.35 8.59 20.46
C LEU A 66 -4.54 9.52 20.22
N LEU A 67 -5.05 10.16 21.27
CA LEU A 67 -6.14 11.13 21.17
C LEU A 67 -5.72 12.33 20.30
N LEU A 68 -4.51 12.86 20.48
CA LEU A 68 -3.96 13.93 19.66
C LEU A 68 -3.87 13.54 18.18
N LEU A 69 -3.41 12.32 17.88
CA LEU A 69 -3.37 11.77 16.52
C LEU A 69 -4.77 11.56 15.95
N SER A 70 -5.73 11.08 16.74
CA SER A 70 -7.13 10.92 16.32
C SER A 70 -7.78 12.27 16.00
N ILE A 71 -7.60 13.30 16.84
CA ILE A 71 -8.12 14.66 16.58
C ILE A 71 -7.52 15.22 15.30
N SER A 72 -6.21 15.11 15.13
CA SER A 72 -5.52 15.53 13.91
C SER A 72 -6.04 14.82 12.66
N THR A 73 -6.33 13.51 12.77
CA THR A 73 -6.89 12.72 11.68
C THR A 73 -8.32 13.18 11.33
N ILE A 74 -9.16 13.44 12.34
CA ILE A 74 -10.51 13.99 12.13
C ILE A 74 -10.43 15.37 11.47
N ALA A 75 -9.52 16.23 11.94
CA ALA A 75 -9.29 17.56 11.37
C ALA A 75 -8.80 17.48 9.92
N TYR A 76 -7.88 16.55 9.61
CA TYR A 76 -7.40 16.28 8.25
C TYR A 76 -8.54 15.88 7.31
N ILE A 77 -9.42 14.96 7.73
CA ILE A 77 -10.57 14.52 6.93
C ILE A 77 -11.55 15.67 6.71
N TRP A 78 -11.87 16.43 7.77
CA TRP A 78 -12.78 17.56 7.69
C TRP A 78 -12.26 18.64 6.73
N LEU A 79 -10.98 18.99 6.83
CA LEU A 79 -10.32 19.93 5.92
C LEU A 79 -10.25 19.40 4.49
N GLY A 80 -9.98 18.11 4.29
CA GLY A 80 -9.99 17.49 2.96
C GLY A 80 -11.35 17.58 2.28
N ARG A 81 -12.43 17.32 3.01
CA ARG A 81 -13.81 17.50 2.49
C ARG A 81 -14.07 18.97 2.14
N PHE A 82 -13.56 19.91 2.93
CA PHE A 82 -13.71 21.35 2.67
C PHE A 82 -12.90 21.82 1.45
N VAL A 83 -11.66 21.35 1.30
CA VAL A 83 -10.81 21.61 0.12
C VAL A 83 -11.51 21.11 -1.15
N ARG A 84 -12.05 19.88 -1.13
CA ARG A 84 -12.79 19.30 -2.27
C ARG A 84 -14.04 20.14 -2.63
N LYS A 85 -14.78 20.65 -1.64
CA LYS A 85 -15.92 21.57 -1.89
C LYS A 85 -15.48 22.87 -2.56
N VAL A 86 -14.44 23.52 -2.04
CA VAL A 86 -13.93 24.79 -2.60
C VAL A 86 -13.33 24.58 -4.00
N GLN A 87 -12.72 23.42 -4.27
CA GLN A 87 -12.21 23.06 -5.59
C GLN A 87 -13.33 22.89 -6.61
N ASN A 88 -14.48 22.36 -6.19
CA ASN A 88 -15.66 22.17 -7.05
C ASN A 88 -16.45 23.48 -7.26
N GLU A 89 -16.37 24.44 -6.33
CA GLU A 89 -17.06 25.74 -6.42
C GLU A 89 -16.28 26.81 -7.20
N GLN A 90 -14.96 26.69 -7.37
CA GLN A 90 -14.21 27.69 -8.15
C GLN A 90 -14.39 27.47 -9.67
N PRO A 91 -14.85 28.49 -10.43
CA PRO A 91 -14.80 28.43 -11.88
C PRO A 91 -13.33 28.39 -12.31
N LYS A 92 -12.99 27.40 -13.15
CA LYS A 92 -11.66 27.26 -13.78
C LYS A 92 -11.24 28.63 -14.33
N PRO A 93 -9.98 29.05 -14.17
CA PRO A 93 -9.54 30.36 -14.65
C PRO A 93 -9.83 30.49 -16.14
N THR A 94 -10.73 31.41 -16.47
CA THR A 94 -10.94 31.91 -17.83
C THR A 94 -9.62 32.51 -18.30
N LEU A 95 -8.86 31.73 -19.06
CA LEU A 95 -7.74 32.24 -19.85
C LEU A 95 -8.32 33.27 -20.82
N LYS A 96 -7.92 34.53 -20.61
CA LYS A 96 -8.23 35.69 -21.44
C LYS A 96 -8.06 35.35 -22.92
N LYS A 97 -9.11 35.61 -23.71
CA LYS A 97 -9.05 35.76 -25.16
C LYS A 97 -8.05 36.87 -25.52
N GLN A 98 -6.92 36.50 -26.11
CA GLN A 98 -5.96 37.35 -26.86
C GLN A 98 -4.89 36.35 -27.36
N VAL A 99 -4.58 36.11 -28.64
CA VAL A 99 -4.85 36.76 -29.93
C VAL A 99 -4.87 35.63 -30.98
N ILE A 100 -5.80 35.68 -31.93
CA ILE A 100 -5.75 34.90 -33.17
C ILE A 100 -4.88 35.69 -34.16
N ALA A 101 -3.79 35.09 -34.65
CA ALA A 101 -3.18 35.40 -35.94
C ALA A 101 -2.39 34.17 -36.45
N PRO A 102 -2.38 33.89 -37.77
CA PRO A 102 -1.86 32.66 -38.33
C PRO A 102 -0.34 32.76 -38.54
N ILE A 103 0.40 31.71 -38.20
CA ILE A 103 1.80 31.57 -38.64
C ILE A 103 1.90 30.34 -39.54
N LEU A 104 2.05 30.66 -40.82
CA LEU A 104 2.53 29.83 -41.91
C LEU A 104 4.01 29.48 -41.71
N GLU A 105 4.38 28.32 -42.27
CA GLU A 105 5.72 27.94 -42.74
C GLU A 105 6.87 27.86 -41.73
N ILE A 106 7.26 26.63 -41.39
CA ILE A 106 8.63 26.34 -40.93
C ILE A 106 9.29 25.44 -42.00
N LYS A 107 10.26 26.04 -42.71
CA LYS A 107 11.28 25.33 -43.50
C LYS A 107 12.16 24.48 -42.58
N PRO A 108 12.60 23.28 -43.00
CA PRO A 108 13.57 22.49 -42.25
C PRO A 108 15.01 22.91 -42.59
N GLU A 109 15.83 23.15 -41.57
CA GLU A 109 17.30 23.13 -41.69
C GLU A 109 17.91 22.19 -40.64
N PRO A 110 19.12 21.65 -40.89
CA PRO A 110 19.38 20.23 -40.65
C PRO A 110 20.31 19.95 -39.47
N ASN A 111 20.14 18.74 -38.94
CA ASN A 111 21.08 17.93 -38.15
C ASN A 111 21.49 18.41 -36.75
N LEU A 112 21.05 17.64 -35.74
CA LEU A 112 21.98 16.85 -34.91
C LEU A 112 21.24 15.61 -34.37
N LYS A 113 21.86 14.45 -34.62
CA LYS A 113 21.35 13.11 -34.41
C LYS A 113 21.31 12.76 -32.91
N SER A 114 20.14 12.37 -32.38
CA SER A 114 20.02 11.33 -31.35
C SER A 114 19.37 10.10 -31.99
N LYS A 115 20.20 9.09 -32.20
CA LYS A 115 19.99 7.98 -33.15
C LYS A 115 19.27 6.78 -32.51
N SER A 116 18.23 7.03 -31.69
CA SER A 116 17.56 5.94 -30.95
C SER A 116 16.04 6.08 -30.79
N GLU A 117 15.39 7.09 -31.38
CA GLU A 117 13.97 7.39 -31.14
C GLU A 117 13.01 7.07 -32.30
N VAL A 118 13.45 6.44 -33.40
CA VAL A 118 12.62 6.40 -34.63
C VAL A 118 12.27 5.00 -35.17
N GLU A 119 12.78 3.89 -34.62
CA GLU A 119 12.51 2.56 -35.22
C GLU A 119 11.31 1.75 -34.66
N ILE A 120 10.44 2.33 -33.81
CA ILE A 120 9.27 1.60 -33.27
C ILE A 120 7.92 2.15 -33.76
N GLY A 121 7.89 3.32 -34.42
CA GLY A 121 6.68 3.96 -34.96
C GLY A 121 6.15 3.41 -36.30
N SER A 122 6.76 2.38 -36.88
CA SER A 122 6.57 1.98 -38.29
C SER A 122 5.35 1.08 -38.58
N LYS A 123 4.40 0.89 -37.65
CA LYS A 123 3.21 0.03 -37.84
C LYS A 123 1.85 0.70 -37.68
N LEU A 124 1.77 1.97 -37.29
CA LEU A 124 0.48 2.68 -37.19
C LEU A 124 0.06 3.22 -38.56
N GLN A 125 -1.11 2.81 -39.04
CA GLN A 125 -1.65 3.33 -40.29
C GLN A 125 -1.97 4.83 -40.13
N PRO A 126 -1.59 5.70 -41.08
CA PRO A 126 -1.84 7.15 -41.00
C PRO A 126 -3.33 7.51 -40.83
N GLU A 127 -4.22 6.67 -41.34
CA GLU A 127 -5.67 6.80 -41.19
C GLU A 127 -6.13 6.57 -39.74
N ASP A 128 -5.54 5.59 -39.05
CA ASP A 128 -5.84 5.29 -37.65
C ASP A 128 -5.40 6.45 -36.75
N ILE A 129 -4.26 7.09 -37.04
CA ILE A 129 -3.77 8.27 -36.30
C ILE A 129 -4.77 9.43 -36.40
N LYS A 130 -5.30 9.72 -37.59
CA LYS A 130 -6.32 10.78 -37.76
C LYS A 130 -7.61 10.44 -37.02
N LYS A 131 -8.04 9.18 -37.03
CA LYS A 131 -9.22 8.71 -36.29
C LYS A 131 -9.03 8.85 -34.77
N MET A 132 -7.83 8.55 -34.25
CA MET A 132 -7.45 8.75 -32.85
C MET A 132 -7.39 10.24 -32.48
N GLN A 133 -6.86 11.12 -33.34
CA GLN A 133 -6.88 12.55 -33.07
C GLN A 133 -8.31 13.09 -32.99
N GLY A 134 -9.22 12.55 -33.81
CA GLY A 134 -10.61 12.98 -33.87
C GLY A 134 -11.49 12.59 -32.68
N ILE A 135 -11.01 11.78 -31.71
CA ILE A 135 -11.77 11.48 -30.48
C ILE A 135 -11.69 12.61 -29.45
N PHE A 136 -10.71 13.51 -29.58
CA PHE A 136 -10.48 14.60 -28.64
C PHE A 136 -11.39 15.79 -28.97
N GLY A 137 -12.05 16.33 -27.94
CA GLY A 137 -13.03 17.40 -28.06
C GLY A 137 -12.78 18.56 -27.10
N ILE A 138 -13.34 19.73 -27.43
CA ILE A 138 -13.24 20.95 -26.63
C ILE A 138 -13.89 20.79 -25.24
N GLU A 139 -14.82 19.85 -25.09
CA GLU A 139 -15.53 19.58 -23.83
C GLU A 139 -14.98 18.37 -23.05
N THR A 140 -14.04 17.60 -23.61
CA THR A 140 -13.53 16.37 -22.96
C THR A 140 -12.04 16.47 -22.63
N PHE A 141 -11.20 16.45 -23.65
CA PHE A 141 -9.75 16.52 -23.50
C PHE A 141 -9.16 17.28 -24.68
N TYR A 142 -8.43 18.35 -24.38
CA TYR A 142 -7.77 19.18 -25.37
C TYR A 142 -6.31 18.76 -25.51
N ALA A 143 -6.00 17.99 -26.56
CA ALA A 143 -4.65 17.54 -26.88
C ALA A 143 -3.80 18.70 -27.42
N THR A 144 -2.63 18.92 -26.82
CA THR A 144 -1.67 19.98 -27.20
C THR A 144 -0.45 19.41 -27.91
N GLU A 145 -0.06 18.19 -27.59
CA GLU A 145 1.14 17.54 -28.11
C GLU A 145 0.88 16.05 -28.32
N ILE A 146 1.43 15.49 -29.39
CA ILE A 146 1.32 14.08 -29.74
C ILE A 146 2.73 13.51 -29.81
N VAL A 147 3.00 12.51 -28.98
CA VAL A 147 4.30 11.86 -28.88
C VAL A 147 4.11 10.38 -29.24
N PRO A 148 4.86 9.83 -30.21
CA PRO A 148 4.84 8.40 -30.47
C PRO A 148 5.45 7.64 -29.27
N PHE A 149 4.80 6.56 -28.84
CA PHE A 149 5.28 5.76 -27.72
C PHE A 149 5.04 4.27 -27.98
N GLN A 150 6.13 3.49 -28.00
CA GLN A 150 6.09 2.07 -28.38
C GLN A 150 5.34 1.85 -29.71
N GLN A 151 4.26 1.09 -29.71
CA GLN A 151 3.39 0.82 -30.87
C GLN A 151 2.10 1.67 -30.84
N GLY A 152 2.06 2.72 -30.03
CA GLY A 152 0.89 3.57 -29.81
C GLY A 152 1.23 5.06 -29.80
N LEU A 153 0.27 5.87 -29.32
CA LEU A 153 0.37 7.32 -29.26
C LEU A 153 0.09 7.84 -27.86
N VAL A 154 0.84 8.86 -27.46
CA VAL A 154 0.66 9.59 -26.21
C VAL A 154 0.23 11.01 -26.54
N PHE A 155 -0.93 11.40 -26.04
CA PHE A 155 -1.52 12.72 -26.19
C PHE A 155 -1.39 13.47 -24.86
N LYS A 156 -0.55 14.49 -24.84
CA LYS A 156 -0.49 15.41 -23.69
C LYS A 156 -1.49 16.53 -23.91
N GLY A 157 -2.13 16.98 -22.85
CA GLY A 157 -3.17 17.98 -22.98
C GLY A 157 -3.78 18.39 -21.65
N ASN A 158 -4.95 19.03 -21.75
CA ASN A 158 -5.73 19.44 -20.59
C ASN A 158 -7.09 18.75 -20.61
N MET A 159 -7.43 18.11 -19.49
CA MET A 159 -8.72 17.49 -19.30
C MET A 159 -9.77 18.55 -18.91
N ARG A 160 -10.97 18.42 -19.46
CA ARG A 160 -12.10 19.31 -19.24
C ARG A 160 -13.28 18.50 -18.71
N GLY A 161 -13.24 18.17 -17.43
CA GLY A 161 -14.33 17.43 -16.77
C GLY A 161 -13.78 16.57 -15.65
N GLU A 162 -14.64 15.71 -15.12
CA GLU A 162 -14.27 14.65 -14.19
C GLU A 162 -13.58 13.50 -14.94
N ALA A 163 -12.52 12.94 -14.34
CA ALA A 163 -11.66 11.96 -15.01
C ALA A 163 -12.41 10.73 -15.52
N GLU A 164 -13.34 10.20 -14.74
CA GLU A 164 -14.09 8.99 -15.09
C GLU A 164 -15.09 9.23 -16.23
N ALA A 165 -15.83 10.34 -16.18
CA ALA A 165 -16.73 10.75 -17.26
C ALA A 165 -15.98 11.00 -18.58
N VAL A 166 -14.84 11.70 -18.51
CA VAL A 166 -13.98 11.94 -19.69
C VAL A 166 -13.42 10.62 -20.24
N TYR A 167 -12.96 9.72 -19.37
CA TYR A 167 -12.49 8.40 -19.77
C TYR A 167 -13.57 7.61 -20.52
N HIS A 168 -14.79 7.49 -19.96
CA HIS A 168 -15.88 6.77 -20.60
C HIS A 168 -16.25 7.35 -21.97
N HIS A 169 -16.32 8.68 -22.09
CA HIS A 169 -16.62 9.34 -23.35
C HIS A 169 -15.54 9.08 -24.41
N LEU A 170 -14.26 9.22 -24.04
CA LEU A 170 -13.13 9.00 -24.96
C LEU A 170 -13.00 7.54 -25.35
N SER A 171 -13.17 6.61 -24.40
CA SER A 171 -13.12 5.16 -24.65
C SER A 171 -14.24 4.72 -25.59
N LYS A 172 -15.48 5.19 -25.36
CA LYS A 172 -16.61 4.94 -26.26
C LYS A 172 -16.35 5.50 -27.67
N SER A 173 -15.88 6.75 -27.76
CA SER A 173 -15.55 7.39 -29.04
C SER A 173 -14.43 6.66 -29.80
N LEU A 174 -13.46 6.08 -29.08
CA LEU A 174 -12.40 5.27 -29.67
C LEU A 174 -12.95 3.96 -30.22
N SER A 175 -13.76 3.26 -29.42
CA SER A 175 -14.39 2.00 -29.81
C SER A 175 -15.31 2.18 -31.03
N ASP A 176 -16.10 3.26 -31.07
CA ASP A 176 -17.01 3.55 -32.19
C ASP A 176 -16.26 3.79 -33.52
N ARG A 177 -15.02 4.34 -33.46
CA ARG A 177 -14.24 4.70 -34.66
C ARG A 177 -13.25 3.65 -35.11
N LEU A 178 -12.67 2.91 -34.18
CA LEU A 178 -11.52 2.01 -34.43
C LEU A 178 -11.78 0.57 -33.96
N GLY A 179 -12.96 0.30 -33.39
CA GLY A 179 -13.32 -0.98 -32.78
C GLY A 179 -12.47 -1.28 -31.56
N GLN A 180 -12.38 -2.56 -31.20
CA GLN A 180 -11.55 -3.04 -30.08
C GLN A 180 -10.06 -3.20 -30.43
N ARG A 181 -9.58 -2.61 -31.54
CA ARG A 181 -8.17 -2.74 -31.98
C ARG A 181 -7.20 -1.96 -31.10
N TYR A 182 -7.68 -0.93 -30.41
CA TYR A 182 -6.88 -0.06 -29.56
C TYR A 182 -7.57 0.14 -28.22
N GLU A 183 -6.76 0.36 -27.20
CA GLU A 183 -7.16 0.56 -25.83
C GLU A 183 -6.63 1.90 -25.32
N LEU A 184 -7.45 2.57 -24.52
CA LEU A 184 -7.18 3.91 -24.01
C LEU A 184 -6.83 3.83 -22.53
N PHE A 185 -5.75 4.52 -22.16
CA PHE A 185 -5.28 4.69 -20.80
C PHE A 185 -5.18 6.18 -20.47
N LEU A 186 -5.75 6.58 -19.34
CA LEU A 186 -5.77 7.93 -18.85
C LEU A 186 -4.84 8.05 -17.63
N LEU A 187 -3.72 8.74 -17.82
CA LEU A 187 -2.58 8.72 -16.91
C LEU A 187 -2.19 10.12 -16.44
N SER A 188 -1.48 10.17 -15.31
CA SER A 188 -0.80 11.39 -14.86
C SER A 188 0.61 11.45 -15.47
N GLY A 189 0.87 12.47 -16.29
CA GLY A 189 2.20 12.76 -16.83
C GLY A 189 3.21 13.19 -15.77
N GLN A 190 4.47 13.36 -16.18
CA GLN A 190 5.57 13.75 -15.28
C GLN A 190 5.34 15.09 -14.59
N ASP A 191 4.61 16.01 -15.22
CA ASP A 191 4.25 17.32 -14.64
C ASP A 191 2.93 17.31 -13.86
N SER A 192 2.38 16.13 -13.55
CA SER A 192 1.01 15.95 -13.00
C SER A 192 -0.09 16.46 -13.94
N LYS A 193 0.23 16.69 -15.21
CA LYS A 193 -0.72 17.01 -16.27
C LYS A 193 -1.37 15.73 -16.80
N PRO A 194 -2.65 15.78 -17.19
CA PRO A 194 -3.34 14.60 -17.70
C PRO A 194 -2.81 14.22 -19.08
N VAL A 195 -2.63 12.92 -19.28
CA VAL A 195 -2.09 12.33 -20.52
C VAL A 195 -2.99 11.18 -20.93
N VAL A 196 -3.36 11.14 -22.20
CA VAL A 196 -4.10 10.03 -22.81
C VAL A 196 -3.14 9.20 -23.63
N MET A 197 -2.99 7.93 -23.28
CA MET A 197 -2.17 6.97 -24.01
C MET A 197 -3.09 5.99 -24.74
N ILE A 198 -2.85 5.77 -26.02
CA ILE A 198 -3.60 4.81 -26.85
C ILE A 198 -2.62 3.75 -27.32
N LEU A 199 -2.87 2.50 -26.96
CA LEU A 199 -2.03 1.35 -27.30
C LEU A 199 -2.84 0.33 -28.12
N PRO A 200 -2.20 -0.50 -28.97
CA PRO A 200 -2.90 -1.61 -29.61
C PRO A 200 -3.39 -2.59 -28.54
N ASN A 201 -4.64 -3.02 -28.66
CA ASN A 201 -5.21 -4.02 -27.77
C ASN A 201 -4.49 -5.35 -28.02
N ARG A 202 -3.68 -5.80 -27.06
CA ARG A 202 -2.88 -7.03 -27.20
C ARG A 202 -3.63 -8.30 -26.80
N GLY A 203 -4.89 -8.21 -26.39
CA GLY A 203 -5.61 -9.33 -25.80
C GLY A 203 -5.02 -9.68 -24.43
N GLU A 204 -5.76 -9.37 -23.38
CA GLU A 204 -5.29 -9.53 -22.00
C GLU A 204 -5.26 -10.99 -21.56
N LEU A 205 -4.11 -11.67 -21.72
CA LEU A 205 -3.78 -12.90 -21.00
C LEU A 205 -2.26 -13.08 -20.92
N VAL A 206 -1.61 -12.52 -19.88
CA VAL A 206 -0.32 -13.08 -19.44
C VAL A 206 -0.63 -14.45 -18.83
N THR A 207 -0.61 -15.50 -19.65
CA THR A 207 -0.83 -16.86 -19.15
C THR A 207 0.40 -17.33 -18.38
N GLU A 208 0.19 -17.91 -17.20
CA GLU A 208 1.27 -18.52 -16.43
C GLU A 208 1.96 -19.61 -17.26
N THR A 209 3.28 -19.55 -17.30
CA THR A 209 4.12 -20.56 -17.94
C THR A 209 4.09 -21.85 -17.11
N LYS A 210 4.25 -23.01 -17.77
CA LYS A 210 4.38 -24.31 -17.07
C LYS A 210 5.38 -24.30 -15.88
N PRO A 211 6.60 -23.72 -16.00
CA PRO A 211 7.52 -23.64 -14.86
C PRO A 211 6.97 -22.79 -13.70
N GLN A 212 6.21 -21.72 -13.96
CA GLN A 212 5.56 -20.94 -12.91
C GLN A 212 4.50 -21.76 -12.18
N GLN A 213 3.71 -22.55 -12.90
CA GLN A 213 2.71 -23.44 -12.29
C GLN A 213 3.37 -24.50 -11.40
N ILE A 214 4.46 -25.12 -11.88
CA ILE A 214 5.24 -26.10 -11.09
C ILE A 214 5.82 -25.42 -9.85
N LEU A 215 6.38 -24.22 -9.99
CA LEU A 215 6.92 -23.45 -8.86
C LEU A 215 5.84 -23.13 -7.83
N ALA A 216 4.64 -22.72 -8.26
CA ALA A 216 3.52 -22.45 -7.36
C ALA A 216 3.14 -23.70 -6.54
N VAL A 217 3.07 -24.88 -7.17
CA VAL A 217 2.79 -26.15 -6.48
C VAL A 217 3.89 -26.51 -5.48
N ILE A 218 5.16 -26.38 -5.88
CA ILE A 218 6.30 -26.63 -4.98
C ILE A 218 6.21 -25.71 -3.75
N LEU A 219 5.95 -24.43 -3.97
CA LEU A 219 5.84 -23.43 -2.91
C LEU A 219 4.67 -23.70 -1.97
N ILE A 220 3.53 -24.17 -2.47
CA ILE A 220 2.40 -24.63 -1.64
C ILE A 220 2.85 -25.79 -0.75
N ILE A 221 3.49 -26.81 -1.33
CA ILE A 221 3.96 -27.98 -0.58
C ILE A 221 4.97 -27.55 0.50
N CYS A 222 5.96 -26.74 0.13
CA CYS A 222 6.95 -26.21 1.08
C CYS A 222 6.27 -25.42 2.20
N THR A 223 5.27 -24.60 1.89
CA THR A 223 4.53 -23.82 2.89
C THR A 223 3.76 -24.72 3.85
N ILE A 224 3.11 -25.77 3.35
CA ILE A 224 2.45 -26.76 4.20
C ILE A 224 3.47 -27.41 5.13
N LEU A 225 4.62 -27.84 4.61
CA LEU A 225 5.67 -28.48 5.41
C LEU A 225 6.23 -27.55 6.48
N THR A 226 6.49 -26.27 6.17
CA THR A 226 6.98 -25.30 7.15
C THR A 226 5.93 -24.95 8.20
N CYS A 227 4.65 -24.89 7.84
CA CYS A 227 3.57 -24.66 8.81
C CYS A 227 3.40 -25.85 9.77
N LEU A 228 3.48 -27.09 9.26
CA LEU A 228 3.47 -28.30 10.09
C LEU A 228 4.70 -28.37 11.00
N ALA A 229 5.88 -28.08 10.46
CA ALA A 229 7.13 -28.07 11.21
C ALA A 229 7.07 -27.08 12.38
N LEU A 230 6.57 -25.87 12.14
CA LEU A 230 6.39 -24.86 13.19
C LEU A 230 5.39 -25.33 14.26
N GLY A 231 4.30 -25.98 13.85
CA GLY A 231 3.33 -26.55 14.78
C GLY A 231 3.95 -27.60 15.71
N ALA A 232 4.76 -28.50 15.17
CA ALA A 232 5.47 -29.51 15.96
C ALA A 232 6.49 -28.88 16.91
N GLN A 233 7.23 -27.86 16.46
CA GLN A 233 8.18 -27.13 17.30
C GLN A 233 7.49 -26.41 18.46
N LEU A 234 6.34 -25.79 18.23
CA LEU A 234 5.52 -25.19 19.30
C LEU A 234 5.00 -26.24 20.30
N GLY A 235 4.79 -27.48 19.84
CA GLY A 235 4.51 -28.62 20.72
C GLY A 235 5.72 -29.19 21.45
N ASN A 236 6.88 -28.53 21.41
CA ASN A 236 8.17 -29.01 21.93
C ASN A 236 8.64 -30.36 21.36
N ILE A 237 8.27 -30.65 20.10
CA ILE A 237 8.68 -31.87 19.40
C ILE A 237 9.92 -31.57 18.57
N ASP A 238 11.03 -32.24 18.90
CA ASP A 238 12.24 -32.20 18.06
C ASP A 238 12.09 -33.16 16.88
N LEU A 239 11.79 -32.61 15.70
CA LEU A 239 11.59 -33.35 14.47
C LEU A 239 12.85 -34.07 13.96
N SER A 240 14.04 -33.69 14.43
CA SER A 240 15.28 -34.37 14.05
C SER A 240 15.43 -35.71 14.79
N LEU A 241 14.88 -35.80 15.99
CA LEU A 241 14.87 -37.01 16.82
C LEU A 241 13.61 -37.86 16.58
N HIS A 242 12.47 -37.21 16.33
CA HIS A 242 11.16 -37.84 16.19
C HIS A 242 10.45 -37.44 14.88
N PRO A 243 11.00 -37.81 13.71
CA PRO A 243 10.38 -37.50 12.42
C PRO A 243 8.98 -38.12 12.27
N GLU A 244 8.69 -39.21 12.96
CA GLU A 244 7.38 -39.88 12.98
C GLU A 244 6.25 -39.02 13.57
N ARG A 245 6.59 -38.04 14.42
CA ARG A 245 5.63 -37.15 15.10
C ARG A 245 5.33 -35.87 14.30
N PHE A 246 5.79 -35.78 13.06
CA PHE A 246 5.60 -34.59 12.21
C PHE A 246 4.12 -34.17 12.05
N LEU A 247 3.20 -35.14 12.02
CA LEU A 247 1.77 -34.87 11.89
C LEU A 247 1.13 -34.25 13.14
N GLU A 248 1.81 -34.23 14.28
CA GLU A 248 1.28 -33.57 15.49
C GLU A 248 1.22 -32.04 15.34
N GLY A 249 1.98 -31.47 14.41
CA GLY A 249 1.89 -30.05 14.03
C GLY A 249 0.65 -29.69 13.20
N LEU A 250 -0.17 -30.68 12.83
CA LEU A 250 -1.32 -30.52 11.94
C LEU A 250 -2.38 -29.51 12.41
N PRO A 251 -2.80 -29.48 13.70
CA PRO A 251 -3.77 -28.48 14.16
C PRO A 251 -3.29 -27.04 13.93
N PHE A 252 -2.02 -26.77 14.22
CA PHE A 252 -1.42 -25.44 14.04
C PHE A 252 -1.23 -25.11 12.55
N GLY A 253 -0.74 -26.08 11.76
CA GLY A 253 -0.59 -25.93 10.32
C GLY A 253 -1.91 -25.66 9.60
N LEU A 254 -3.00 -26.33 10.00
CA LEU A 254 -4.35 -26.05 9.52
C LEU A 254 -4.79 -24.63 9.88
N GLY A 255 -4.45 -24.16 11.08
CA GLY A 255 -4.72 -22.79 11.51
C GLY A 255 -4.09 -21.74 10.58
N ILE A 256 -2.78 -21.87 10.30
CA ILE A 256 -2.09 -20.93 9.39
C ILE A 256 -2.64 -21.09 7.97
N GLY A 257 -2.85 -22.32 7.53
CA GLY A 257 -3.47 -22.62 6.23
C GLY A 257 -4.83 -21.96 6.06
N ALA A 258 -5.67 -21.94 7.10
CA ALA A 258 -6.97 -21.27 7.09
C ALA A 258 -6.82 -19.76 6.92
N ILE A 259 -5.88 -19.12 7.62
CA ILE A 259 -5.59 -17.68 7.48
C ILE A 259 -5.17 -17.35 6.04
N LEU A 260 -4.24 -18.13 5.49
CA LEU A 260 -3.75 -17.95 4.12
C LEU A 260 -4.82 -18.21 3.06
N LEU A 261 -5.69 -19.19 3.29
CA LEU A 261 -6.81 -19.51 2.40
C LEU A 261 -7.85 -18.39 2.41
N VAL A 262 -8.24 -17.90 3.59
CA VAL A 262 -9.21 -16.79 3.72
C VAL A 262 -8.67 -15.51 3.10
N ARG A 263 -7.36 -15.25 3.22
CA ARG A 263 -6.67 -14.17 2.51
C ARG A 263 -6.86 -14.25 1.00
N GLU A 264 -6.55 -15.39 0.41
CA GLU A 264 -6.63 -15.62 -1.03
C GLU A 264 -8.08 -15.61 -1.53
N LEU A 265 -9.03 -16.14 -0.74
CA LEU A 265 -10.46 -16.06 -1.07
C LEU A 265 -10.97 -14.61 -1.09
N GLY A 266 -10.54 -13.77 -0.13
CA GLY A 266 -10.87 -12.34 -0.13
C GLY A 266 -10.36 -11.64 -1.39
N TRP A 267 -9.14 -11.96 -1.81
CA TRP A 267 -8.56 -11.45 -3.04
C TRP A 267 -9.35 -11.88 -4.28
N ARG A 268 -9.64 -13.18 -4.41
CA ARG A 268 -10.41 -13.74 -5.55
C ARG A 268 -11.83 -13.23 -5.62
N TRP A 269 -12.48 -13.02 -4.48
CA TRP A 269 -13.84 -12.49 -4.44
C TRP A 269 -13.90 -11.08 -5.04
N ILE A 270 -12.96 -10.21 -4.69
CA ILE A 270 -12.87 -8.86 -5.28
C ILE A 270 -12.45 -8.91 -6.76
N GLY A 271 -11.52 -9.81 -7.12
CA GLY A 271 -11.17 -10.04 -8.52
C GLY A 271 -12.37 -10.42 -9.38
N GLN A 272 -13.19 -11.35 -8.91
CA GLN A 272 -14.43 -11.75 -9.59
C GLN A 272 -15.44 -10.60 -9.67
N LYS A 273 -15.63 -9.85 -8.58
CA LYS A 273 -16.56 -8.70 -8.52
C LYS A 273 -16.26 -7.65 -9.57
N TYR A 274 -14.97 -7.40 -9.84
CA TYR A 274 -14.53 -6.39 -10.82
C TYR A 274 -14.05 -6.99 -12.15
N GLU A 275 -14.32 -8.27 -12.40
CA GLU A 275 -13.94 -8.99 -13.62
C GLU A 275 -12.43 -8.93 -13.93
N VAL A 276 -11.59 -8.80 -12.90
CA VAL A 276 -10.14 -8.76 -12.99
C VAL A 276 -9.59 -10.18 -12.98
N LYS A 277 -8.77 -10.53 -13.98
CA LYS A 277 -8.11 -11.83 -14.06
C LYS A 277 -6.91 -11.86 -13.13
N LEU A 278 -6.95 -12.78 -12.18
CA LEU A 278 -5.91 -12.98 -11.18
C LEU A 278 -5.09 -14.23 -11.49
N GLY A 279 -3.79 -14.14 -11.28
CA GLY A 279 -2.85 -15.25 -11.45
C GLY A 279 -2.83 -16.22 -10.27
N LEU A 280 -2.00 -17.26 -10.41
CA LEU A 280 -1.84 -18.27 -9.38
C LEU A 280 -1.10 -17.70 -8.15
N PRO A 281 -1.51 -18.09 -6.92
CA PRO A 281 -0.85 -17.67 -5.70
C PRO A 281 0.45 -18.43 -5.48
N PHE A 282 1.51 -17.68 -5.22
CA PHE A 282 2.80 -18.17 -4.76
C PHE A 282 2.87 -17.97 -3.24
N PHE A 283 2.74 -19.05 -2.49
CA PHE A 283 2.87 -19.03 -1.03
C PHE A 283 4.35 -19.05 -0.65
N LEU A 284 4.77 -18.11 0.20
CA LEU A 284 6.18 -17.99 0.58
C LEU A 284 6.43 -18.72 1.90
N PRO A 285 7.12 -19.87 1.90
CA PRO A 285 7.37 -20.65 3.12
C PRO A 285 8.33 -19.91 4.06
N SER A 286 8.13 -20.08 5.37
CA SER A 286 8.99 -19.54 6.41
C SER A 286 9.25 -20.58 7.48
N SER A 287 10.52 -20.86 7.80
CA SER A 287 10.85 -21.76 8.90
C SER A 287 10.48 -21.16 10.27
N GLN A 288 10.48 -19.83 10.42
CA GLN A 288 10.25 -19.17 11.70
C GLN A 288 8.77 -18.84 11.96
N MET A 289 8.00 -18.58 10.89
CA MET A 289 6.60 -18.15 11.00
C MET A 289 5.60 -19.11 10.32
N GLY A 290 6.09 -20.20 9.72
CA GLY A 290 5.31 -21.10 8.89
C GLY A 290 5.17 -20.58 7.46
N ALA A 291 4.67 -19.35 7.30
CA ALA A 291 4.54 -18.69 6.01
C ALA A 291 4.72 -17.17 6.13
N PHE A 292 5.16 -16.52 5.06
CA PHE A 292 5.15 -15.06 4.94
C PHE A 292 3.88 -14.49 4.29
N GLY A 293 3.02 -15.37 3.77
CA GLY A 293 1.81 -15.01 3.05
C GLY A 293 1.75 -15.62 1.66
N ALA A 294 0.82 -15.10 0.88
CA ALA A 294 0.63 -15.43 -0.52
C ALA A 294 0.78 -14.16 -1.35
N PHE A 295 1.53 -14.28 -2.44
CA PHE A 295 1.66 -13.27 -3.47
C PHE A 295 1.04 -13.80 -4.75
N SER A 296 0.24 -12.96 -5.41
CA SER A 296 -0.24 -13.28 -6.74
C SER A 296 -0.35 -12.03 -7.62
N ARG A 297 -0.20 -12.27 -8.91
CA ARG A 297 -0.09 -11.24 -9.94
C ARG A 297 -1.45 -10.94 -10.54
N ILE A 298 -1.66 -9.68 -10.91
CA ILE A 298 -2.81 -9.28 -11.71
C ILE A 298 -2.44 -9.52 -13.18
N GLN A 299 -3.25 -10.28 -13.91
CA GLN A 299 -2.95 -10.69 -15.29
C GLN A 299 -3.68 -9.84 -16.34
N SER A 300 -4.77 -9.18 -15.96
CA SER A 300 -5.49 -8.20 -16.78
C SER A 300 -5.13 -6.77 -16.36
N SER A 301 -5.45 -5.80 -17.21
CA SER A 301 -5.33 -4.39 -16.85
C SER A 301 -6.46 -4.01 -15.89
N LEU A 302 -6.17 -3.07 -14.98
CA LEU A 302 -7.15 -2.63 -14.00
C LEU A 302 -8.00 -1.47 -14.53
N PRO A 303 -9.29 -1.40 -14.21
CA PRO A 303 -10.16 -0.30 -14.65
C PRO A 303 -9.74 1.06 -14.08
N ASN A 304 -9.54 1.14 -12.77
CA ASN A 304 -9.21 2.40 -12.10
C ASN A 304 -8.49 2.17 -10.77
N ARG A 305 -8.08 3.26 -10.12
CA ARG A 305 -7.40 3.22 -8.81
C ARG A 305 -8.28 2.70 -7.67
N GLN A 306 -9.60 2.84 -7.77
CA GLN A 306 -10.52 2.35 -6.74
C GLN A 306 -10.55 0.82 -6.72
N VAL A 307 -10.56 0.18 -7.89
CA VAL A 307 -10.47 -1.28 -8.01
C VAL A 307 -9.13 -1.80 -7.47
N LEU A 308 -8.01 -1.09 -7.75
CA LEU A 308 -6.71 -1.44 -7.18
C LEU A 308 -6.76 -1.42 -5.64
N PHE A 309 -7.37 -0.38 -5.06
CA PHE A 309 -7.52 -0.25 -3.62
C PHE A 309 -8.35 -1.40 -3.03
N ASP A 310 -9.54 -1.65 -3.59
CA ASP A 310 -10.45 -2.68 -3.09
C ASP A 310 -9.81 -4.07 -3.16
N LEU A 311 -9.05 -4.34 -4.23
CA LEU A 311 -8.33 -5.59 -4.41
C LEU A 311 -7.18 -5.73 -3.40
N ALA A 312 -6.49 -4.63 -3.06
CA ALA A 312 -5.37 -4.64 -2.13
C ALA A 312 -5.81 -4.74 -0.65
N ILE A 313 -6.93 -4.12 -0.28
CA ILE A 313 -7.38 -4.08 1.12
C ILE A 313 -8.10 -5.35 1.56
N ALA A 314 -8.83 -6.02 0.65
CA ALA A 314 -9.66 -7.17 1.00
C ALA A 314 -8.89 -8.36 1.62
N PRO A 315 -7.72 -8.77 1.11
CA PRO A 315 -6.94 -9.84 1.71
C PRO A 315 -6.56 -9.51 3.16
N ALA A 316 -6.14 -8.27 3.41
CA ALA A 316 -5.73 -7.81 4.73
C ALA A 316 -6.89 -7.75 5.73
N ILE A 317 -8.07 -7.31 5.30
CA ILE A 317 -9.27 -7.32 6.16
C ILE A 317 -9.67 -8.76 6.48
N CYS A 318 -9.81 -9.63 5.46
CA CYS A 318 -10.25 -11.00 5.65
C CYS A 318 -9.31 -11.80 6.56
N SER A 319 -8.00 -11.80 6.27
CA SER A 319 -7.01 -12.53 7.07
C SER A 319 -6.75 -11.87 8.41
N GLY A 320 -6.71 -10.54 8.45
CA GLY A 320 -6.48 -9.77 9.67
C GLY A 320 -7.59 -9.96 10.70
N LEU A 321 -8.86 -9.93 10.28
CA LEU A 321 -9.99 -10.17 11.18
C LEU A 321 -10.03 -11.62 11.70
N LEU A 322 -9.75 -12.60 10.85
CA LEU A 322 -9.67 -14.00 11.30
C LEU A 322 -8.51 -14.22 12.30
N SER A 323 -7.37 -13.59 12.04
CA SER A 323 -6.21 -13.66 12.92
C SER A 323 -6.48 -12.96 14.27
N LEU A 324 -7.17 -11.81 14.23
CA LEU A 324 -7.61 -11.10 15.43
C LEU A 324 -8.60 -11.93 16.23
N LEU A 325 -9.53 -12.62 15.56
CA LEU A 325 -10.47 -13.53 16.22
C LEU A 325 -9.73 -14.66 16.94
N PHE A 326 -8.78 -15.32 16.28
CA PHE A 326 -7.96 -16.35 16.92
C PHE A 326 -7.16 -15.83 18.10
N LEU A 327 -6.58 -14.62 17.98
CA LEU A 327 -5.84 -14.00 19.06
C LEU A 327 -6.76 -13.74 20.27
N VAL A 328 -7.90 -13.08 20.06
CA VAL A 328 -8.84 -12.73 21.15
C VAL A 328 -9.41 -13.99 21.80
N VAL A 329 -9.88 -14.96 21.01
CA VAL A 329 -10.39 -16.23 21.54
C VAL A 329 -9.30 -16.98 22.30
N GLY A 330 -8.09 -17.05 21.77
CA GLY A 330 -6.95 -17.65 22.45
C GLY A 330 -6.63 -16.98 23.78
N LEU A 331 -6.65 -15.64 23.82
CA LEU A 331 -6.40 -14.87 25.04
C LEU A 331 -7.49 -15.09 26.09
N LEU A 332 -8.75 -15.16 25.68
CA LEU A 332 -9.87 -15.46 26.57
C LEU A 332 -9.76 -16.87 27.15
N LEU A 333 -9.44 -17.88 26.33
CA LEU A 333 -9.22 -19.25 26.82
C LEU A 333 -8.02 -19.35 27.78
N SER A 334 -6.93 -18.63 27.46
CA SER A 334 -5.74 -18.54 28.32
C SER A 334 -6.10 -17.96 29.71
N GLY A 335 -6.97 -16.96 29.76
CA GLY A 335 -7.44 -16.36 31.01
C GLY A 335 -8.30 -17.30 31.88
N HIS A 336 -8.88 -18.35 31.30
CA HIS A 336 -9.61 -19.40 32.02
C HIS A 336 -8.72 -20.58 32.44
N HIS A 337 -7.39 -20.45 32.31
CA HIS A 337 -6.42 -21.51 32.57
C HIS A 337 -6.51 -22.72 31.61
N ASP A 338 -7.13 -22.56 30.43
CA ASP A 338 -7.11 -23.57 29.36
C ASP A 338 -5.84 -23.45 28.47
N GLY A 339 -4.78 -22.84 29.00
CA GLY A 339 -3.49 -22.72 28.32
C GLY A 339 -2.63 -23.96 28.53
N ASN A 340 -1.96 -24.44 27.48
CA ASN A 340 -1.02 -25.56 27.56
C ASN A 340 0.38 -25.23 27.03
N LEU A 341 0.59 -23.99 26.57
CA LEU A 341 1.85 -23.53 26.03
C LEU A 341 2.43 -22.45 26.95
N GLN A 342 3.60 -22.71 27.52
CA GLN A 342 4.33 -21.73 28.34
C GLN A 342 5.22 -20.88 27.43
N ILE A 343 5.01 -19.57 27.44
CA ILE A 343 5.83 -18.62 26.69
C ILE A 343 6.36 -17.49 27.58
N PRO A 344 7.54 -16.93 27.26
CA PRO A 344 8.02 -15.73 27.93
C PRO A 344 7.05 -14.55 27.78
N SER A 345 6.74 -13.85 28.88
CA SER A 345 5.83 -12.68 28.85
C SER A 345 6.36 -11.53 28.00
N GLN A 346 7.68 -11.45 27.80
CA GLN A 346 8.35 -10.47 26.94
C GLN A 346 7.90 -10.56 25.48
N ILE A 347 7.37 -11.72 25.04
CA ILE A 347 6.83 -11.88 23.68
C ILE A 347 5.66 -10.92 23.42
N PHE A 348 4.87 -10.60 24.43
CA PHE A 348 3.79 -9.62 24.32
C PHE A 348 4.29 -8.19 24.09
N GLN A 349 5.57 -7.92 24.38
CA GLN A 349 6.20 -6.63 24.08
C GLN A 349 6.62 -6.50 22.61
N ALA A 350 6.65 -7.60 21.84
CA ALA A 350 7.05 -7.57 20.43
C ALA A 350 6.02 -6.88 19.51
N SER A 351 4.81 -6.63 20.01
CA SER A 351 3.75 -5.96 19.27
C SER A 351 2.89 -5.12 20.21
N VAL A 352 2.71 -3.82 19.90
CA VAL A 352 1.81 -2.94 20.65
C VAL A 352 0.39 -3.50 20.70
N LEU A 353 -0.13 -4.00 19.57
CA LEU A 353 -1.49 -4.55 19.49
C LEU A 353 -1.65 -5.78 20.40
N VAL A 354 -0.74 -6.76 20.29
CA VAL A 354 -0.81 -8.00 21.07
C VAL A 354 -0.59 -7.74 22.55
N GLY A 355 0.33 -6.84 22.90
CA GLY A 355 0.60 -6.47 24.27
C GLY A 355 -0.57 -5.77 24.95
N ILE A 356 -1.25 -4.84 24.26
CA ILE A 356 -2.45 -4.19 24.78
C ILE A 356 -3.57 -5.22 24.98
N LEU A 357 -3.86 -6.06 23.98
CA LEU A 357 -4.90 -7.07 24.09
C LEU A 357 -4.58 -8.09 25.20
N GLY A 358 -3.34 -8.56 25.26
CA GLY A 358 -2.86 -9.44 26.30
C GLY A 358 -3.01 -8.83 27.69
N LYS A 359 -2.68 -7.54 27.86
CA LYS A 359 -2.85 -6.86 29.15
C LYS A 359 -4.31 -6.75 29.56
N LEU A 360 -5.20 -6.45 28.60
CA LEU A 360 -6.64 -6.34 28.86
C LEU A 360 -7.26 -7.67 29.28
N THR A 361 -6.75 -8.80 28.78
CA THR A 361 -7.32 -10.13 29.06
C THR A 361 -6.62 -10.87 30.20
N LEU A 362 -5.28 -10.87 30.23
CA LEU A 362 -4.47 -11.65 31.17
C LEU A 362 -4.02 -10.84 32.39
N GLY A 363 -4.11 -9.50 32.32
CA GLY A 363 -3.96 -8.61 33.47
C GLY A 363 -2.62 -8.77 34.20
N GLY A 364 -2.69 -9.28 35.44
CA GLY A 364 -1.54 -9.47 36.32
C GLY A 364 -0.60 -10.60 35.90
N ALA A 365 -1.10 -11.60 35.16
CA ALA A 365 -0.32 -12.77 34.76
C ALA A 365 0.90 -12.41 33.89
N LEU A 366 0.82 -11.31 33.13
CA LEU A 366 1.92 -10.82 32.29
C LEU A 366 3.13 -10.24 33.05
N HIS A 367 3.05 -10.07 34.38
CA HIS A 367 4.22 -9.69 35.18
C HIS A 367 5.13 -10.88 35.50
N ILE A 368 4.63 -12.11 35.33
CA ILE A 368 5.40 -13.33 35.57
C ILE A 368 6.25 -13.60 34.31
N ASP A 369 7.43 -14.19 34.50
CA ASP A 369 8.36 -14.47 33.40
C ASP A 369 7.77 -15.42 32.35
N LEU A 370 7.08 -16.47 32.81
CA LEU A 370 6.43 -17.47 31.95
C LEU A 370 4.93 -17.43 32.14
N VAL A 371 4.21 -17.30 31.03
CA VAL A 371 2.75 -17.23 30.99
C VAL A 371 2.22 -18.41 30.19
N GLU A 372 1.25 -19.10 30.77
CA GLU A 372 0.51 -20.16 30.09
C GLU A 372 -0.54 -19.55 29.16
N ILE A 373 -0.44 -19.91 27.89
CA ILE A 373 -1.33 -19.43 26.84
C ILE A 373 -1.89 -20.60 26.02
N HIS A 374 -3.04 -20.35 25.43
CA HIS A 374 -3.63 -21.23 24.43
C HIS A 374 -2.90 -21.04 23.08
N PRO A 375 -2.61 -22.10 22.29
CA PRO A 375 -1.88 -22.02 21.02
C PRO A 375 -2.51 -21.08 19.98
N LEU A 376 -3.83 -20.84 20.09
CA LEU A 376 -4.55 -19.84 19.27
C LEU A 376 -4.00 -18.42 19.42
N VAL A 377 -3.41 -18.07 20.56
CA VAL A 377 -2.76 -16.76 20.77
C VAL A 377 -1.58 -16.61 19.80
N VAL A 378 -0.71 -17.61 19.73
CA VAL A 378 0.44 -17.62 18.81
C VAL A 378 -0.04 -17.64 17.36
N LEU A 379 -1.05 -18.46 17.07
CA LEU A 379 -1.63 -18.54 15.72
C LEU A 379 -2.20 -17.19 15.25
N GLY A 380 -3.02 -16.56 16.09
CA GLY A 380 -3.61 -15.25 15.81
C GLY A 380 -2.56 -14.16 15.69
N TRP A 381 -1.54 -14.17 16.55
CA TRP A 381 -0.43 -13.23 16.45
C TRP A 381 0.36 -13.40 15.14
N LEU A 382 0.76 -14.63 14.78
CA LEU A 382 1.47 -14.88 13.53
C LEU A 382 0.64 -14.44 12.31
N GLY A 383 -0.66 -14.73 12.30
CA GLY A 383 -1.58 -14.28 11.26
C GLY A 383 -1.66 -12.74 11.14
N LEU A 384 -1.66 -12.04 12.26
CA LEU A 384 -1.59 -10.57 12.30
C LEU A 384 -0.26 -10.07 11.75
N VAL A 385 0.87 -10.70 12.11
CA VAL A 385 2.19 -10.31 11.58
C VAL A 385 2.27 -10.57 10.07
N ILE A 386 1.79 -11.71 9.58
CA ILE A 386 1.70 -12.01 8.14
C ILE A 386 0.89 -10.91 7.43
N THR A 387 -0.26 -10.56 7.99
CA THR A 387 -1.12 -9.50 7.44
C THR A 387 -0.39 -8.14 7.43
N ALA A 388 0.28 -7.79 8.53
CA ALA A 388 1.00 -6.53 8.66
C ALA A 388 2.22 -6.43 7.74
N LEU A 389 2.97 -7.51 7.55
CA LEU A 389 4.09 -7.57 6.60
C LEU A 389 3.63 -7.34 5.16
N ASN A 390 2.46 -7.87 4.79
CA ASN A 390 1.86 -7.62 3.47
C ASN A 390 1.28 -6.20 3.34
N LEU A 391 0.96 -5.53 4.45
CA LEU A 391 0.54 -4.13 4.48
C LEU A 391 1.71 -3.13 4.49
N LEU A 392 2.97 -3.58 4.41
CA LEU A 392 4.10 -2.68 4.25
C LEU A 392 4.00 -1.89 2.93
N PRO A 393 4.31 -0.59 2.93
CA PRO A 393 4.12 0.27 1.76
C PRO A 393 5.27 0.10 0.75
N ALA A 394 5.37 -1.08 0.16
CA ALA A 394 6.43 -1.42 -0.77
C ALA A 394 5.96 -2.29 -1.96
N GLY A 395 6.23 -1.80 -3.17
CA GLY A 395 6.11 -2.56 -4.40
C GLY A 395 4.71 -3.15 -4.63
N GLN A 396 4.65 -4.44 -4.95
CA GLN A 396 3.40 -5.18 -5.22
C GLN A 396 2.73 -5.75 -3.97
N LEU A 397 3.23 -5.44 -2.77
CA LEU A 397 2.54 -5.78 -1.53
C LEU A 397 1.20 -5.05 -1.43
N ASP A 398 0.28 -5.56 -0.62
CA ASP A 398 -1.03 -4.94 -0.38
C ASP A 398 -0.87 -3.46 0.03
N GLY A 399 0.06 -3.17 0.95
CA GLY A 399 0.37 -1.81 1.37
C GLY A 399 0.93 -0.93 0.25
N GLY A 400 1.77 -1.49 -0.63
CA GLY A 400 2.30 -0.80 -1.80
C GLY A 400 1.19 -0.42 -2.79
N ARG A 401 0.28 -1.36 -3.06
CA ARG A 401 -0.92 -1.15 -3.90
C ARG A 401 -1.89 -0.14 -3.29
N ILE A 402 -2.09 -0.16 -1.97
CA ILE A 402 -2.88 0.85 -1.24
C ILE A 402 -2.29 2.24 -1.42
N ILE A 403 -0.98 2.41 -1.19
CA ILE A 403 -0.30 3.70 -1.39
C ILE A 403 -0.37 4.16 -2.86
N GLN A 404 -0.20 3.22 -3.80
CA GLN A 404 -0.29 3.53 -5.23
C GLN A 404 -1.69 3.99 -5.62
N ALA A 405 -2.74 3.38 -5.07
CA ALA A 405 -4.11 3.80 -5.30
C ALA A 405 -4.36 5.20 -4.71
N MET A 406 -4.04 5.41 -3.43
CA MET A 406 -4.33 6.66 -2.71
C MET A 406 -3.52 7.86 -3.20
N TYR A 407 -2.21 7.68 -3.42
CA TYR A 407 -1.27 8.80 -3.63
C TYR A 407 -0.56 8.75 -4.99
N GLY A 408 -0.88 7.76 -5.82
CA GLY A 408 -0.32 7.59 -7.15
C GLY A 408 1.07 6.96 -7.17
N ARG A 409 1.53 6.69 -8.40
CA ARG A 409 2.77 5.93 -8.70
C ARG A 409 4.04 6.54 -8.12
N LYS A 410 4.19 7.87 -8.18
CA LYS A 410 5.40 8.55 -7.68
C LYS A 410 5.58 8.29 -6.18
N THR A 411 4.52 8.52 -5.41
CA THR A 411 4.51 8.35 -3.95
C THR A 411 4.73 6.89 -3.57
N ALA A 412 4.10 5.94 -4.27
CA ALA A 412 4.34 4.51 -4.06
C ALA A 412 5.79 4.10 -4.28
N GLY A 413 6.46 4.70 -5.27
CA GLY A 413 7.88 4.45 -5.55
C GLY A 413 8.78 4.95 -4.43
N THR A 414 8.52 6.17 -3.95
CA THR A 414 9.23 6.73 -2.79
C THR A 414 8.97 5.92 -1.53
N ALA A 415 7.72 5.50 -1.28
CA ALA A 415 7.37 4.67 -0.12
C ALA A 415 8.07 3.31 -0.16
N THR A 416 8.18 2.69 -1.34
CA THR A 416 8.92 1.44 -1.54
C THR A 416 10.39 1.61 -1.18
N LEU A 417 11.03 2.67 -1.67
CA LEU A 417 12.43 2.98 -1.36
C LEU A 417 12.63 3.20 0.16
N LEU A 418 11.76 3.97 0.80
CA LEU A 418 11.82 4.23 2.24
C LEU A 418 11.64 2.94 3.05
N THR A 419 10.68 2.10 2.67
CA THR A 419 10.45 0.80 3.33
C THR A 419 11.67 -0.11 3.21
N LEU A 420 12.28 -0.19 2.02
CA LEU A 420 13.51 -0.97 1.82
C LEU A 420 14.68 -0.42 2.64
N LEU A 421 14.82 0.90 2.77
CA LEU A 421 15.84 1.51 3.62
C LEU A 421 15.62 1.19 5.10
N VAL A 422 14.37 1.28 5.57
CA VAL A 422 14.01 0.91 6.96
C VAL A 422 14.29 -0.57 7.20
N LEU A 423 13.91 -1.46 6.28
CA LEU A 423 14.21 -2.89 6.38
C LEU A 423 15.72 -3.15 6.37
N ALA A 424 16.48 -2.43 5.53
CA ALA A 424 17.95 -2.52 5.50
C ALA A 424 18.56 -2.15 6.86
N ILE A 425 18.09 -1.09 7.52
CA ILE A 425 18.53 -0.73 8.88
C ILE A 425 18.09 -1.80 9.89
N ALA A 426 16.85 -2.30 9.78
CA ALA A 426 16.31 -3.33 10.66
C ALA A 426 17.10 -4.65 10.58
N THR A 427 17.80 -4.92 9.47
CA THR A 427 18.68 -6.11 9.36
C THR A 427 19.81 -6.14 10.39
N LEU A 428 20.24 -4.99 10.89
CA LEU A 428 21.27 -4.88 11.93
C LEU A 428 20.79 -5.44 13.28
N ILE A 429 19.47 -5.51 13.47
CA ILE A 429 18.83 -5.96 14.71
C ILE A 429 18.24 -7.36 14.52
N ASN A 430 17.55 -7.59 13.39
CA ASN A 430 16.84 -8.82 13.13
C ASN A 430 17.12 -9.36 11.70
N PRO A 431 17.74 -10.55 11.57
CA PRO A 431 17.99 -11.20 10.29
C PRO A 431 16.72 -11.45 9.45
N LEU A 432 15.54 -11.55 10.07
CA LEU A 432 14.26 -11.67 9.34
C LEU A 432 14.00 -10.48 8.42
N ALA A 433 14.42 -9.28 8.83
CA ALA A 433 14.27 -8.08 8.00
C ALA A 433 15.08 -8.17 6.70
N LEU A 434 16.21 -8.89 6.71
CA LEU A 434 17.03 -9.13 5.52
C LEU A 434 16.31 -10.04 4.54
N TYR A 435 15.73 -11.13 5.03
CA TYR A 435 14.98 -12.07 4.20
C TYR A 435 13.78 -11.38 3.54
N TRP A 436 13.00 -10.62 4.32
CA TRP A 436 11.84 -9.91 3.80
C TRP A 436 12.23 -8.76 2.85
N GLY A 437 13.24 -7.97 3.21
CA GLY A 437 13.78 -6.92 2.34
C GLY A 437 14.31 -7.47 1.02
N GLY A 438 14.96 -8.64 1.04
CA GLY A 438 15.43 -9.34 -0.16
C GLY A 438 14.30 -9.79 -1.07
N ILE A 439 13.24 -10.39 -0.52
CA ILE A 439 12.03 -10.76 -1.29
C ILE A 439 11.43 -9.54 -1.96
N ILE A 440 11.23 -8.45 -1.21
CA ILE A 440 10.66 -7.23 -1.78
C ILE A 440 11.56 -6.71 -2.89
N LEU A 441 12.87 -6.60 -2.65
CA LEU A 441 13.81 -6.02 -3.60
C LEU A 441 13.91 -6.80 -4.92
N ILE A 442 13.85 -8.15 -4.86
CA ILE A 442 14.04 -9.03 -6.01
C ILE A 442 12.73 -9.37 -6.71
N LEU A 443 11.68 -9.70 -5.95
CA LEU A 443 10.45 -10.28 -6.49
C LEU A 443 9.29 -9.28 -6.59
N LEU A 444 9.21 -8.32 -5.67
CA LEU A 444 8.01 -7.50 -5.48
C LEU A 444 8.25 -6.00 -5.64
N ARG A 445 9.46 -5.55 -5.98
CA ARG A 445 9.86 -4.13 -5.96
C ARG A 445 9.04 -3.27 -6.91
N ASP A 446 8.63 -3.85 -8.03
CA ASP A 446 7.94 -3.12 -9.07
C ASP A 446 6.54 -2.71 -8.60
N GLN A 447 6.01 -1.64 -9.20
CA GLN A 447 4.66 -1.19 -8.93
C GLN A 447 3.65 -1.99 -9.76
N GLU A 448 2.37 -1.88 -9.40
CA GLU A 448 1.31 -2.49 -10.19
C GLU A 448 1.24 -1.86 -11.59
N GLY A 449 0.76 -2.64 -12.56
CA GLY A 449 0.67 -2.26 -13.98
C GLY A 449 -0.08 -0.94 -14.25
N ILE A 450 -0.06 -0.50 -15.50
CA ILE A 450 -0.80 0.69 -15.92
C ILE A 450 -2.31 0.38 -15.85
N MET A 451 -3.07 1.30 -15.27
CA MET A 451 -4.53 1.19 -15.16
C MET A 451 -5.20 2.02 -16.26
N HIS A 452 -6.41 1.64 -16.67
CA HIS A 452 -7.16 2.37 -17.68
C HIS A 452 -7.45 3.81 -17.26
N ASN A 453 -7.76 4.04 -15.98
CA ASN A 453 -7.92 5.37 -15.42
C ASN A 453 -7.13 5.53 -14.12
N GLU A 454 -6.01 6.23 -14.19
CA GLU A 454 -5.21 6.62 -13.03
C GLU A 454 -5.48 8.05 -12.54
N LEU A 455 -6.42 8.78 -13.14
CA LEU A 455 -6.72 10.16 -12.75
C LEU A 455 -7.96 10.28 -11.86
N SER A 456 -8.74 9.21 -11.73
CA SER A 456 -9.84 9.12 -10.76
C SER A 456 -9.30 9.14 -9.33
N ASP A 457 -9.85 10.02 -8.51
CA ASP A 457 -9.59 10.04 -7.07
C ASP A 457 -10.30 8.88 -6.35
N LEU A 458 -9.84 8.59 -5.13
CA LEU A 458 -10.51 7.67 -4.23
C LEU A 458 -11.64 8.38 -3.47
N ASP A 459 -12.67 7.61 -3.15
CA ASP A 459 -13.72 8.04 -2.23
C ASP A 459 -13.17 8.15 -0.81
N GLY A 460 -13.72 9.08 -0.01
CA GLY A 460 -13.22 9.37 1.33
C GLY A 460 -13.23 8.17 2.28
N ASP A 461 -14.12 7.19 2.07
CA ASP A 461 -14.20 5.98 2.88
C ASP A 461 -13.02 5.03 2.60
N ARG A 462 -12.59 4.93 1.34
CA ARG A 462 -11.41 4.15 0.96
C ARG A 462 -10.13 4.78 1.48
N ASP A 463 -10.03 6.11 1.43
CA ASP A 463 -8.91 6.83 2.04
C ASP A 463 -8.80 6.51 3.54
N ALA A 464 -9.92 6.52 4.27
CA ALA A 464 -9.96 6.20 5.70
C ALA A 464 -9.55 4.74 5.97
N LEU A 465 -10.06 3.78 5.19
CA LEU A 465 -9.68 2.37 5.30
C LEU A 465 -8.19 2.15 5.00
N GLY A 466 -7.63 2.87 4.03
CA GLY A 466 -6.21 2.79 3.70
C GLY A 466 -5.32 3.28 4.85
N ILE A 467 -5.68 4.43 5.45
CA ILE A 467 -4.98 4.95 6.63
C ILE A 467 -5.10 3.96 7.80
N PHE A 468 -6.30 3.41 8.03
CA PHE A 468 -6.52 2.42 9.08
C PHE A 468 -5.66 1.16 8.87
N ALA A 469 -5.53 0.68 7.63
CA ALA A 469 -4.69 -0.48 7.33
C ALA A 469 -3.20 -0.22 7.59
N LEU A 470 -2.70 0.94 7.20
CA LEU A 470 -1.32 1.35 7.49
C LEU A 470 -1.09 1.52 9.00
N PHE A 471 -2.08 2.03 9.72
CA PHE A 471 -2.04 2.11 11.18
C PHE A 471 -2.05 0.73 11.83
N TRP A 472 -2.90 -0.19 11.36
CA TRP A 472 -2.93 -1.59 11.79
C TRP A 472 -1.54 -2.22 11.62
N MET A 473 -0.96 -2.11 10.43
CA MET A 473 0.40 -2.59 10.17
C MET A 473 1.41 -2.06 11.19
N LEU A 474 1.37 -0.75 11.46
CA LEU A 474 2.27 -0.10 12.40
C LEU A 474 2.11 -0.64 13.83
N ILE A 475 0.89 -0.73 14.35
CA ILE A 475 0.65 -1.21 15.73
C ILE A 475 0.94 -2.70 15.89
N THR A 476 0.86 -3.49 14.82
CA THR A 476 1.22 -4.91 14.85
C THR A 476 2.73 -5.10 14.84
N LEU A 477 3.47 -4.37 14.00
CA LEU A 477 4.92 -4.55 13.82
C LEU A 477 5.79 -3.76 14.80
N LEU A 478 5.29 -2.67 15.38
CA LEU A 478 6.06 -1.91 16.36
C LEU A 478 6.13 -2.65 17.69
N PRO A 479 7.34 -2.92 18.21
CA PRO A 479 7.49 -3.40 19.57
C PRO A 479 7.19 -2.29 20.57
N MET A 480 6.68 -2.66 21.73
CA MET A 480 6.57 -1.75 22.86
C MET A 480 7.95 -1.44 23.42
N THR A 481 8.21 -0.16 23.66
CA THR A 481 9.40 0.26 24.40
C THR A 481 9.33 -0.25 25.84
N ALA A 482 10.46 -0.60 26.44
CA ALA A 482 10.53 -1.14 27.80
C ALA A 482 9.78 -0.26 28.84
N THR A 483 9.87 1.06 28.72
CA THR A 483 9.17 2.00 29.62
C THR A 483 7.64 1.95 29.51
N VAL A 484 7.12 1.67 28.32
CA VAL A 484 5.67 1.48 28.09
C VAL A 484 5.24 0.11 28.59
N ALA A 485 6.05 -0.93 28.32
CA ALA A 485 5.79 -2.29 28.79
C ALA A 485 5.77 -2.36 30.33
N GLU A 486 6.72 -1.73 31.01
CA GLU A 486 6.79 -1.63 32.47
C GLU A 486 5.57 -0.91 33.05
N LYS A 487 5.17 0.24 32.46
CA LYS A 487 3.95 0.96 32.87
C LYS A 487 2.68 0.15 32.66
N LEU A 488 2.66 -0.69 31.64
CA LEU A 488 1.57 -1.62 31.37
C LEU A 488 1.70 -2.91 32.19
N GLY A 489 2.77 -3.09 32.97
CA GLY A 489 2.97 -4.28 33.78
C GLY A 489 3.06 -5.55 32.92
N ILE A 490 3.90 -5.51 31.88
CA ILE A 490 4.17 -6.61 30.95
C ILE A 490 5.67 -6.88 30.99
N GLY A 491 6.07 -8.07 31.43
CA GLY A 491 7.46 -8.41 31.72
C GLY A 491 7.92 -7.84 33.06
N GLY A 492 8.62 -8.67 33.85
CA GLY A 492 9.28 -8.31 35.10
C GLY A 492 10.68 -7.76 34.91
#